data_AF-A0A1V5LJK4-F1
#
_entry.id   AF-A0A1V5LJK4-F1
#
_cell.length_a   1.000
_cell.length_b   1.000
_cell.length_c   1.000
_cell.angle_alpha   90.00
_cell.angle_beta   90.00
_cell.angle_gamma   90.00
#
_symmetry.space_group_name_H-M   'P 1'
#
loop_
_entity.id
_entity.type
_entity.pdbx_description
1 polymer ?
#
loop_
_entity_poly.entity_id
_entity_poly.type
_entity_poly.pdbx_seq_one_letter_code
_entity_poly.pdbx_strand_id
1 'polypeptide(L)'
;MAVSAPLRQRTARGQAQAAGLKLEKLDQEEKAERLRIQTEVDDTVSAINTSYERYVANLEEVRKARDVEEGERMRYAAGDGTLFLVNQRERATAEARMRLAEVHTEYLQAMAAFRAVTCRL
;
A
#
# COMPACT_ATOMS: atom_id res chain seq x y z
N MET A 1 -0.64 -6.70 71.66
CA MET A 1 -0.85 -6.50 70.21
C MET A 1 0.40 -5.81 69.67
N ALA A 2 1.30 -6.55 69.03
CA ALA A 2 2.57 -6.00 68.56
C ALA A 2 2.35 -5.32 67.21
N VAL A 3 2.42 -3.99 67.18
CA VAL A 3 2.41 -3.19 65.95
C VAL A 3 3.87 -3.04 65.52
N SER A 4 4.27 -3.67 64.41
CA SER A 4 5.58 -3.42 63.79
C SER A 4 5.40 -2.39 62.67
N ALA A 5 6.07 -1.25 62.82
CA ALA A 5 6.09 -0.19 61.82
C ALA A 5 7.53 -0.05 61.28
N PRO A 6 7.79 -0.28 59.98
CA PRO A 6 9.14 -0.25 59.45
C PRO A 6 9.66 1.19 59.36
N LEU A 7 10.73 1.49 60.10
CA LEU A 7 11.32 2.84 60.22
C LEU A 7 12.18 3.26 59.00
N ARG A 8 12.56 2.33 58.12
CA ARG A 8 13.35 2.59 56.90
C ARG A 8 12.68 1.99 55.66
N GLN A 9 11.85 2.79 54.98
CA GLN A 9 11.05 2.37 53.81
C GLN A 9 11.74 2.57 52.44
N ARG A 10 13.07 2.58 52.35
CA ARG A 10 13.77 2.82 51.07
C ARG A 10 13.38 1.81 49.98
N THR A 11 13.25 0.53 50.35
CA THR A 11 12.86 -0.54 49.41
C THR A 11 11.41 -0.42 48.95
N ALA A 12 10.48 -0.13 49.87
CA ALA A 12 9.07 0.05 49.53
C ALA A 12 8.83 1.29 48.63
N ARG A 13 9.57 2.39 48.88
CA ARG A 13 9.56 3.57 47.99
C ARG A 13 10.13 3.26 46.61
N GLY A 14 11.23 2.50 46.53
CA GLY A 14 11.80 2.06 45.25
C GLY A 14 10.83 1.17 44.46
N GLN A 15 10.12 0.26 45.12
CA GLN A 15 9.09 -0.57 44.48
C GLN A 15 7.91 0.27 43.97
N ALA A 16 7.44 1.25 44.74
CA ALA A 16 6.39 2.17 44.29
C ALA A 16 6.84 3.02 43.09
N GLN A 17 8.09 3.50 43.10
CA GLN A 17 8.67 4.23 41.97
C GLN A 17 8.80 3.35 40.72
N ALA A 18 9.28 2.11 40.87
CA ALA A 18 9.37 1.15 39.76
C ALA A 18 7.99 0.81 39.18
N ALA A 19 6.97 0.66 40.03
CA ALA A 19 5.59 0.46 39.59
C ALA A 19 5.06 1.69 38.82
N GLY A 20 5.35 2.90 39.30
CA GLY A 20 5.00 4.15 38.60
C GLY A 20 5.65 4.25 37.21
N LEU A 21 6.94 3.98 37.11
CA LEU A 21 7.66 3.94 35.82
C LEU A 21 7.12 2.87 34.88
N LYS A 22 6.67 1.73 35.43
CA LYS A 22 6.08 0.66 34.62
C LYS A 22 4.72 1.07 34.05
N LEU A 23 3.91 1.80 34.81
CA LEU A 23 2.64 2.36 34.31
C LEU A 23 2.88 3.41 33.23
N GLU A 24 3.85 4.31 33.43
CA GLU A 24 4.23 5.31 32.44
C GLU A 24 4.75 4.65 31.16
N LYS A 25 5.57 3.61 31.27
CA LYS A 25 6.01 2.81 30.13
C LYS A 25 4.83 2.20 29.37
N LEU A 26 3.85 1.60 30.06
CA LEU A 26 2.67 1.01 29.42
C LEU A 26 1.81 2.05 28.70
N ASP A 27 1.65 3.25 29.28
CA ASP A 27 0.94 4.36 28.64
C ASP A 27 1.64 4.83 27.35
N GLN A 28 2.97 4.89 27.36
CA GLN A 28 3.75 5.21 26.15
C GLN A 28 3.68 4.10 25.11
N GLU A 29 3.72 2.82 25.52
CA GLU A 29 3.54 1.67 24.63
C GLU A 29 2.15 1.67 23.98
N GLU A 30 1.09 1.97 24.74
CA GLU A 30 -0.27 2.11 24.20
C GLU A 30 -0.35 3.23 23.16
N LYS A 31 0.21 4.41 23.47
CA LYS A 31 0.23 5.55 22.54
C LYS A 31 1.00 5.23 21.27
N ALA A 32 2.16 4.58 21.39
CA ALA A 32 2.96 4.18 20.26
C ALA A 32 2.24 3.16 19.38
N GLU A 33 1.55 2.18 19.97
CA GLU A 33 0.76 1.19 19.22
C GLU A 33 -0.42 1.84 18.50
N ARG A 34 -1.14 2.75 19.16
CA ARG A 34 -2.25 3.49 18.54
C ARG A 34 -1.76 4.32 17.34
N LEU A 35 -0.62 5.01 17.48
CA LEU A 35 -0.04 5.77 16.39
C LEU A 35 0.40 4.85 15.23
N ARG A 36 0.99 3.70 15.53
CA ARG A 36 1.40 2.71 14.53
C ARG A 36 0.20 2.23 13.70
N ILE A 37 -0.89 1.83 14.36
CA ILE A 37 -2.12 1.37 13.69
C ILE A 37 -2.67 2.49 12.80
N GLN A 38 -2.68 3.74 13.29
CA GLN A 38 -3.18 4.86 12.50
C GLN A 38 -2.34 5.09 11.25
N THR A 39 -1.01 5.09 11.37
CA THR A 39 -0.10 5.21 10.23
C THR A 39 -0.26 4.07 9.24
N GLU A 40 -0.43 2.83 9.71
CA GLU A 40 -0.63 1.67 8.84
C GLU A 40 -1.92 1.76 8.02
N VAL A 41 -3.00 2.26 8.63
CA VAL A 41 -4.26 2.53 7.92
C VAL A 41 -4.07 3.65 6.88
N ASP A 42 -3.43 4.75 7.24
CA ASP A 42 -3.20 5.88 6.33
C ASP A 42 -2.30 5.47 5.14
N ASP A 43 -1.28 4.65 5.37
CA ASP A 43 -0.39 4.11 4.36
C ASP A 43 -1.12 3.18 3.38
N THR A 44 -1.97 2.27 3.89
CA THR A 44 -2.75 1.37 3.03
C THR A 44 -3.78 2.11 2.18
N VAL A 45 -4.44 3.14 2.72
CA VAL A 45 -5.34 4.01 1.95
C VAL A 45 -4.58 4.75 0.85
N SER A 46 -3.41 5.30 1.17
CA SER A 46 -2.55 6.00 0.21
C SER A 46 -2.06 5.07 -0.90
N ALA A 47 -1.72 3.82 -0.57
CA ALA A 47 -1.32 2.80 -1.53
C ALA A 47 -2.48 2.44 -2.49
N ILE A 48 -3.72 2.32 -2.00
CA ILE A 48 -4.90 2.08 -2.83
C ILE A 48 -5.11 3.22 -3.83
N ASN A 49 -5.09 4.47 -3.35
CA ASN A 49 -5.32 5.63 -4.21
C ASN A 49 -4.25 5.72 -5.30
N THR A 50 -2.98 5.55 -4.93
CA THR A 50 -1.85 5.60 -5.87
C THR A 50 -1.93 4.48 -6.92
N SER A 51 -2.22 3.25 -6.50
CA SER A 51 -2.34 2.11 -7.42
C SER A 51 -3.55 2.25 -8.35
N TYR A 52 -4.66 2.81 -7.85
CA TYR A 52 -5.83 3.12 -8.69
C TYR A 52 -5.53 4.17 -9.76
N GLU A 53 -4.85 5.26 -9.40
CA GLU A 53 -4.45 6.30 -10.37
C GLU A 53 -3.51 5.72 -11.45
N ARG A 54 -2.56 4.87 -11.06
CA ARG A 54 -1.69 4.15 -12.00
C ARG A 54 -2.49 3.23 -12.91
N TYR A 55 -3.48 2.52 -12.38
CA TYR A 55 -4.34 1.64 -13.16
C TYR A 55 -5.11 2.42 -14.23
N VAL A 56 -5.71 3.55 -13.86
CA VAL A 56 -6.42 4.45 -14.80
C VAL A 56 -5.46 5.01 -15.87
N ALA A 57 -4.26 5.42 -15.49
CA ALA A 57 -3.25 5.89 -16.44
C ALA A 57 -2.84 4.80 -17.45
N ASN A 58 -2.66 3.55 -16.99
CA ASN A 58 -2.32 2.42 -17.86
C ASN A 58 -3.49 2.02 -18.77
N LEU A 59 -4.74 2.15 -18.32
CA LEU A 59 -5.93 1.96 -19.16
C LEU A 59 -5.90 2.93 -20.36
N GLU A 60 -5.61 4.19 -20.09
CA GLU A 60 -5.47 5.22 -21.13
C GLU A 60 -4.27 4.95 -22.07
N GLU A 61 -3.16 4.45 -21.54
CA GLU A 61 -2.00 4.03 -22.34
C GLU A 61 -2.37 2.91 -23.31
N VAL A 62 -3.05 1.86 -22.84
CA VAL A 62 -3.51 0.74 -23.68
C VAL A 62 -4.47 1.23 -24.76
N ARG A 63 -5.39 2.14 -24.42
CA ARG A 63 -6.32 2.73 -25.40
C ARG A 63 -5.55 3.45 -26.51
N LYS A 64 -4.61 4.34 -26.15
CA LYS A 64 -3.79 5.07 -27.12
C LYS A 64 -2.91 4.15 -27.96
N ALA A 65 -2.31 3.13 -27.37
CA ALA A 65 -1.50 2.15 -28.10
C ALA A 65 -2.35 1.42 -29.16
N ARG A 66 -3.58 1.05 -28.81
CA ARG A 66 -4.53 0.42 -29.73
C ARG A 66 -4.95 1.36 -30.87
N ASP A 67 -5.21 2.62 -30.57
CA ASP A 67 -5.56 3.61 -31.61
C ASP A 67 -4.41 3.76 -32.63
N VAL A 68 -3.15 3.75 -32.16
CA VAL A 68 -1.96 3.79 -33.03
C VAL A 68 -1.80 2.51 -33.84
N GLU A 69 -2.03 1.33 -33.25
CA GLU A 69 -2.03 0.04 -33.95
C GLU A 69 -3.06 0.04 -35.08
N GLU A 70 -4.28 0.51 -34.80
CA GLU A 70 -5.36 0.55 -35.79
C GLU A 70 -5.02 1.53 -36.93
N GLY A 71 -4.49 2.70 -36.62
CA GLY A 71 -4.01 3.65 -37.63
C GLY A 71 -2.92 3.07 -38.53
N GLU A 72 -1.95 2.35 -37.97
CA GLU A 72 -0.89 1.71 -38.75
C GLU A 72 -1.46 0.57 -39.63
N ARG A 73 -2.44 -0.18 -39.13
CA ARG A 73 -3.13 -1.23 -39.91
C ARG A 73 -3.92 -0.64 -41.08
N MET A 74 -4.59 0.50 -40.90
CA MET A 74 -5.27 1.22 -41.97
C MET A 74 -4.29 1.72 -43.05
N ARG A 75 -3.16 2.30 -42.63
CA ARG A 75 -2.10 2.77 -43.54
C ARG A 75 -1.49 1.63 -44.36
N TYR A 76 -1.21 0.50 -43.71
CA TYR A 76 -0.75 -0.72 -44.38
C TYR A 76 -1.78 -1.23 -45.40
N ALA A 77 -3.07 -1.25 -45.06
CA ALA A 77 -4.13 -1.66 -45.98
C ALA A 77 -4.27 -0.74 -47.20
N ALA A 78 -3.94 0.56 -47.05
CA ALA A 78 -3.87 1.53 -48.13
C ALA A 78 -2.59 1.43 -48.98
N GLY A 79 -1.66 0.52 -48.64
CA GLY A 79 -0.36 0.38 -49.30
C GLY A 79 0.71 1.37 -48.84
N ASP A 80 0.42 2.23 -47.86
CA ASP A 80 1.34 3.20 -47.28
C ASP A 80 1.89 2.69 -45.93
N GLY A 81 2.67 1.61 -45.96
CA GLY A 81 3.24 1.04 -44.73
C GLY A 81 3.92 -0.31 -44.97
N THR A 82 4.40 -0.93 -43.89
CA THR A 82 5.01 -2.27 -43.96
C THR A 82 4.45 -3.18 -42.88
N LEU A 83 4.43 -4.50 -43.16
CA LEU A 83 4.04 -5.50 -42.18
C LEU A 83 4.91 -5.45 -40.90
N PHE A 84 6.16 -5.02 -41.03
CA PHE A 84 7.06 -4.83 -39.90
C PHE A 84 6.54 -3.75 -38.93
N LEU A 85 6.05 -2.62 -39.43
CA LEU A 85 5.51 -1.54 -38.60
C LEU A 85 4.23 -1.99 -37.88
N VAL A 86 3.34 -2.70 -38.58
CA VAL A 86 2.12 -3.27 -37.97
C VAL A 86 2.49 -4.22 -36.81
N ASN A 87 3.40 -5.17 -37.05
CA ASN A 87 3.88 -6.08 -36.01
C ASN A 87 4.53 -5.32 -34.82
N GLN A 88 5.28 -4.26 -35.10
CA GLN A 88 5.88 -3.44 -34.04
C GLN A 88 4.79 -2.76 -33.17
N ARG A 89 3.72 -2.24 -33.78
CA ARG A 89 2.60 -1.64 -33.04
C ARG A 89 1.81 -2.67 -32.25
N GLU A 90 1.52 -3.83 -32.83
CA GLU A 90 0.84 -4.93 -32.13
C GLU A 90 1.62 -5.38 -30.89
N ARG A 91 2.95 -5.49 -31.00
CA ARG A 91 3.82 -5.78 -29.85
C ARG A 91 3.75 -4.70 -28.79
N ALA A 92 3.79 -3.42 -29.17
CA ALA A 92 3.67 -2.31 -28.22
C ALA A 92 2.32 -2.31 -27.49
N THR A 93 1.20 -2.59 -28.20
CA THR A 93 -0.11 -2.77 -27.57
C THR A 93 -0.12 -3.95 -26.60
N ALA A 94 0.49 -5.07 -26.97
CA ALA A 94 0.59 -6.25 -26.09
C ALA A 94 1.39 -5.95 -24.82
N GLU A 95 2.54 -5.28 -24.93
CA GLU A 95 3.35 -4.86 -23.79
C GLU A 95 2.60 -3.90 -22.87
N ALA A 96 1.86 -2.94 -23.42
CA ALA A 96 1.00 -2.04 -22.62
C ALA A 96 -0.10 -2.80 -21.88
N ARG A 97 -0.71 -3.82 -22.50
CA ARG A 97 -1.71 -4.68 -21.84
C ARG A 97 -1.10 -5.53 -20.73
N MET A 98 0.13 -6.01 -20.89
CA MET A 98 0.84 -6.72 -19.83
C MET A 98 1.06 -5.81 -18.62
N ARG A 99 1.56 -4.59 -18.83
CA ARG A 99 1.71 -3.59 -17.76
C ARG A 99 0.39 -3.27 -17.07
N LEU A 100 -0.71 -3.13 -17.82
CA LEU A 100 -2.04 -2.92 -17.25
C LEU A 100 -2.44 -4.07 -16.31
N ALA A 101 -2.16 -5.33 -16.67
CA ALA A 101 -2.47 -6.49 -15.85
C ALA A 101 -1.63 -6.52 -14.55
N GLU A 102 -0.35 -6.15 -14.64
CA GLU A 102 0.54 -6.02 -13.47
C GLU A 102 0.01 -4.95 -12.51
N VAL A 103 -0.29 -3.75 -13.01
CA VAL A 103 -0.82 -2.64 -12.20
C VAL A 103 -2.19 -2.95 -11.62
N HIS A 104 -3.04 -3.68 -12.35
CA HIS A 104 -4.31 -4.15 -11.81
C HIS A 104 -4.11 -5.11 -10.63
N THR A 105 -3.11 -5.99 -10.73
CA THR A 105 -2.75 -6.90 -9.64
C THR A 105 -2.23 -6.15 -8.42
N GLU A 106 -1.38 -5.13 -8.62
CA GLU A 106 -0.91 -4.24 -7.54
C GLU A 106 -2.07 -3.54 -6.82
N TYR A 107 -3.06 -3.04 -7.58
CA TYR A 107 -4.26 -2.43 -7.02
C TYR A 107 -5.05 -3.41 -6.15
N LEU A 108 -5.26 -4.65 -6.62
CA LEU A 108 -5.95 -5.69 -5.85
C LEU A 108 -5.18 -6.08 -4.59
N GLN A 109 -3.84 -6.13 -4.66
CA GLN A 109 -2.99 -6.37 -3.50
C GLN A 109 -3.09 -5.25 -2.47
N ALA A 110 -3.10 -3.98 -2.91
CA ALA A 110 -3.30 -2.84 -2.01
C ALA A 110 -4.67 -2.89 -1.31
N MET A 111 -5.73 -3.28 -2.04
CA MET A 111 -7.05 -3.49 -1.44
C MET A 111 -7.06 -4.63 -0.42
N ALA A 112 -6.35 -5.73 -0.70
CA ALA A 112 -6.23 -6.87 0.22
C ALA A 112 -5.45 -6.48 1.49
N ALA A 113 -4.40 -5.67 1.36
CA ALA A 113 -3.63 -5.16 2.49
C ALA A 113 -4.51 -4.29 3.42
N PHE A 114 -5.27 -3.35 2.85
CA PHE A 114 -6.21 -2.53 3.63
C PHE A 114 -7.26 -3.38 4.38
N ARG A 115 -7.78 -4.42 3.73
CA ARG A 115 -8.72 -5.37 4.35
C ARG A 115 -8.09 -6.12 5.53
N ALA A 116 -6.84 -6.55 5.38
CA ALA A 116 -6.09 -7.20 6.45
C ALA A 116 -5.90 -6.28 7.66
N VAL A 117 -5.48 -5.03 7.44
CA VAL A 117 -5.27 -4.03 8.51
C VAL A 117 -6.59 -3.70 9.23
N THR A 118 -7.68 -3.58 8.47
CA THR A 118 -9.01 -3.28 9.04
C THR A 118 -9.75 -4.51 9.61
N CYS A 119 -9.13 -5.69 9.56
CA CYS A 119 -9.74 -6.95 9.98
C CYS A 119 -11.09 -7.25 9.30
N ARG A 120 -11.30 -6.74 8.07
CA ARG A 120 -12.46 -7.07 7.22
C ARG A 120 -12.01 -8.06 6.16
N LEU A 121 -12.31 -9.34 6.36
CA LEU A 121 -12.13 -10.41 5.37
C LEU A 121 -13.13 -10.27 4.21
#